data_AF-A0A1X6YJL5-F1
#
_entry.id   AF-A0A1X6YJL5-F1
#
_cell.length_a   1.000
_cell.length_b   1.000
_cell.length_c   1.000
_cell.angle_alpha   90.00
_cell.angle_beta   90.00
_cell.angle_gamma   90.00
#
_symmetry.space_group_name_H-M   'P 1'
#
loop_
_entity.id
_entity.type
_entity.pdbx_description
1 polymer ?
#
loop_
_entity_poly.entity_id
_entity_poly.type
_entity_poly.pdbx_seq_one_letter_code
_entity_poly.pdbx_strand_id
1 'polypeptide(L)'
;MQQLGELPQNPFQTGDVATLIAQPVIIIALIPFVLIFLRAAWLEYRRWKVHGPSENKRSAYDIDEDAPSYTPPESETETDDMTETETKDDTQFHNPKPARGGQDQN
;
A
#
# COMPACT_ATOMS: atom_id res chain seq x y z
N MET A 1 -0.97 -51.69 -26.64
CA MET A 1 -0.39 -50.34 -26.61
C MET A 1 -1.54 -49.38 -26.35
N GLN A 2 -1.65 -48.85 -25.12
CA GLN A 2 -2.70 -47.90 -24.78
C GLN A 2 -2.30 -46.53 -25.32
N GLN A 3 -3.18 -45.92 -26.12
CA GLN A 3 -3.03 -44.55 -26.59
C GLN A 3 -3.20 -43.61 -25.40
N LEU A 4 -2.16 -42.83 -25.08
CA LEU A 4 -2.23 -41.72 -24.12
C LEU A 4 -3.17 -40.66 -24.70
N GLY A 5 -4.35 -40.51 -24.08
CA GLY A 5 -5.32 -39.49 -24.44
C GLY A 5 -4.71 -38.09 -24.32
N GLU A 6 -4.92 -37.27 -25.34
CA GLU A 6 -4.53 -35.86 -25.33
C GLU A 6 -5.17 -35.16 -24.11
N LEU A 7 -4.33 -34.51 -23.31
CA LEU A 7 -4.79 -33.71 -22.18
C LEU A 7 -5.61 -32.51 -22.69
N PRO A 8 -6.65 -32.07 -21.97
CA PRO A 8 -7.46 -30.93 -22.37
C PRO A 8 -6.60 -29.68 -22.50
N GLN A 9 -6.67 -29.04 -23.68
CA GLN A 9 -6.00 -27.77 -23.95
C GLN A 9 -6.50 -26.71 -22.96
N ASN A 10 -5.59 -26.16 -22.16
CA ASN A 10 -5.92 -25.12 -21.20
C ASN A 10 -6.12 -23.77 -21.93
N PRO A 11 -7.32 -23.16 -21.91
CA PRO A 11 -7.58 -21.89 -22.60
C PRO A 11 -6.84 -20.69 -21.99
N PHE A 12 -6.20 -20.87 -20.84
CA PHE A 12 -5.38 -19.87 -20.17
C PHE A 12 -3.87 -20.11 -20.35
N GLN A 13 -3.45 -20.88 -21.37
CA GLN A 13 -2.04 -20.86 -21.76
C GLN A 13 -1.66 -19.42 -22.08
N THR A 14 -0.77 -18.85 -21.25
CA THR A 14 -0.19 -17.53 -21.45
C THR A 14 0.53 -17.54 -22.80
N GLY A 15 -0.15 -17.07 -23.83
CA GLY A 15 0.44 -16.90 -25.15
C GLY A 15 1.68 -16.01 -25.05
N ASP A 16 2.63 -16.21 -25.96
CA ASP A 16 3.86 -15.43 -26.03
C ASP A 16 3.51 -13.93 -26.00
N VAL A 17 3.98 -13.21 -24.98
CA VAL A 17 3.74 -11.77 -24.80
C VAL A 17 4.17 -10.98 -26.03
N ALA A 18 5.14 -11.48 -26.81
CA ALA A 18 5.55 -10.89 -28.07
C ALA A 18 4.43 -10.93 -29.11
N THR A 19 3.63 -12.00 -29.16
CA THR A 19 2.48 -12.11 -30.08
C THR A 19 1.30 -11.22 -29.67
N LEU A 20 1.11 -10.99 -28.36
CA LEU A 20 0.11 -10.05 -27.84
C LEU A 20 0.48 -8.60 -28.21
N ILE A 21 1.75 -8.23 -28.02
CA ILE A 21 2.27 -6.89 -28.34
C ILE A 21 2.35 -6.68 -29.85
N ALA A 22 2.54 -7.75 -30.64
CA ALA A 22 2.53 -7.69 -32.10
C ALA A 22 1.16 -7.36 -32.72
N GLN A 23 0.08 -7.33 -31.93
CA GLN A 23 -1.24 -6.94 -32.41
C GLN A 23 -1.44 -5.42 -32.27
N PRO A 24 -1.33 -4.63 -33.35
CA PRO A 24 -1.43 -3.17 -33.28
C PRO A 24 -2.79 -2.69 -32.73
N VAL A 25 -3.84 -3.49 -32.89
CA VAL A 25 -5.19 -3.19 -32.40
C VAL A 25 -5.23 -3.08 -30.88
N ILE A 26 -4.52 -3.95 -30.16
CA ILE A 26 -4.48 -3.94 -28.69
C ILE A 26 -3.82 -2.65 -28.20
N ILE A 27 -2.70 -2.27 -28.82
CA ILE A 27 -1.98 -1.04 -28.48
C ILE A 27 -2.89 0.17 -28.69
N ILE A 28 -3.56 0.26 -29.86
CA ILE A 28 -4.47 1.37 -30.17
C ILE A 28 -5.64 1.45 -29.17
N ALA A 29 -6.21 0.30 -28.78
CA ALA A 29 -7.29 0.26 -27.80
C ALA A 29 -6.85 0.74 -26.40
N LEU A 30 -5.58 0.54 -26.03
CA LEU A 30 -5.04 0.96 -24.73
C LEU A 30 -4.65 2.43 -24.67
N ILE A 31 -4.31 3.06 -25.81
CA ILE A 31 -3.89 4.48 -25.88
C ILE A 31 -4.83 5.43 -25.10
N PRO A 32 -6.17 5.44 -25.30
CA PRO A 32 -7.03 6.40 -24.61
C PRO A 32 -6.98 6.24 -23.07
N PHE A 33 -6.85 5.01 -22.58
CA PHE A 33 -6.72 4.75 -21.15
C PHE A 33 -5.39 5.27 -20.61
N VAL A 34 -4.28 4.94 -21.28
CA VAL A 34 -2.94 5.35 -20.87
C VAL A 34 -2.79 6.88 -20.89
N LEU A 35 -3.39 7.55 -21.88
CA LEU A 35 -3.36 9.02 -21.99
C LEU A 35 -4.00 9.73 -20.80
N ILE A 36 -5.08 9.17 -20.24
CA ILE A 36 -5.74 9.74 -19.05
C ILE A 36 -4.79 9.72 -17.85
N PHE A 37 -4.14 8.57 -17.60
CA PHE A 37 -3.19 8.44 -16.49
C PHE A 37 -1.94 9.30 -16.69
N LEU A 38 -1.40 9.38 -17.92
CA LEU A 38 -0.30 10.28 -18.25
C LEU A 38 -0.67 11.74 -17.98
N ARG A 39 -1.87 12.16 -18.37
CA ARG A 39 -2.35 13.52 -18.13
C ARG A 39 -2.49 13.82 -16.64
N ALA A 40 -3.08 12.89 -15.89
CA ALA A 40 -3.22 13.01 -14.44
C ALA A 40 -1.85 13.08 -13.75
N ALA A 41 -0.93 12.19 -14.10
CA ALA A 41 0.43 12.16 -13.57
C ALA A 41 1.18 13.46 -13.88
N TRP A 42 1.02 14.02 -15.08
CA TRP A 42 1.60 15.31 -15.44
C TRP A 42 1.05 16.47 -14.59
N LEU A 43 -0.27 16.51 -14.39
CA LEU A 43 -0.91 17.54 -13.56
C LEU A 43 -0.47 17.42 -12.09
N GLU A 44 -0.38 16.20 -11.57
CA GLU A 44 0.10 15.94 -10.21
C GLU A 44 1.57 16.31 -10.05
N TYR A 45 2.42 15.96 -11.02
CA TYR A 45 3.82 16.36 -11.03
C TYR A 45 3.98 17.89 -11.08
N ARG A 46 3.17 18.57 -11.89
CA ARG A 46 3.14 20.04 -11.93
C ARG A 46 2.69 20.63 -10.60
N ARG A 47 1.63 20.08 -9.98
CA ARG A 47 1.18 20.48 -8.64
C ARG A 47 2.29 20.28 -7.62
N TRP A 48 2.96 19.13 -7.66
CA TRP A 48 4.04 18.77 -6.74
C TRP A 48 5.23 19.73 -6.83
N LYS A 49 5.62 20.19 -8.03
CA LYS A 49 6.66 21.22 -8.16
C LYS A 49 6.32 22.55 -7.48
N VAL A 50 5.03 22.90 -7.42
CA VAL A 50 4.57 24.20 -6.88
C VAL A 50 4.26 24.10 -5.39
N HIS A 51 3.58 23.03 -4.97
CA HIS A 51 3.03 22.87 -3.61
C HIS A 51 3.80 21.89 -2.73
N GLY A 52 4.79 21.19 -3.28
CA GLY A 52 5.52 20.16 -2.57
C GLY A 52 4.71 18.87 -2.38
N PRO A 53 5.23 17.93 -1.57
CA PRO A 53 4.57 16.66 -1.24
C PRO A 53 3.11 16.87 -0.79
N SER A 54 2.23 15.91 -1.07
CA SER A 54 0.91 15.90 -0.46
C SER A 54 1.06 15.57 1.02
N GLU A 55 1.34 16.57 1.84
CA GLU A 55 1.33 16.36 3.28
C GLU A 55 -0.09 16.00 3.71
N ASN A 56 -0.21 15.05 4.64
CA ASN A 56 -1.46 14.73 5.28
C ASN A 56 -1.89 15.95 6.12
N LYS A 57 -2.69 16.84 5.52
CA LYS A 57 -3.16 18.07 6.18
C LYS A 57 -4.10 17.81 7.36
N ARG A 58 -4.35 16.56 7.77
CA ARG A 58 -5.17 16.24 8.94
C ARG A 58 -4.70 16.96 10.21
N SER A 59 -3.41 17.24 10.36
CA SER A 59 -2.87 18.01 11.48
C SER A 59 -2.98 19.54 11.32
N ALA A 60 -3.37 20.03 10.14
CA ALA A 60 -3.51 21.46 9.84
C ALA A 60 -4.95 21.97 10.01
N TYR A 61 -5.89 21.08 10.36
CA TYR A 61 -7.25 21.45 10.70
C TYR A 61 -7.36 21.46 12.23
N ASP A 62 -8.01 22.50 12.76
CA ASP A 62 -8.35 22.54 14.17
C ASP A 62 -9.26 21.35 14.51
N ILE A 63 -8.96 20.69 15.62
CA ILE A 63 -9.77 19.58 16.12
C ILE A 63 -11.04 20.20 16.72
N ASP A 64 -12.19 19.85 16.17
CA ASP A 64 -13.49 20.22 16.74
C ASP A 64 -13.78 19.33 17.94
N GLU A 65 -13.54 19.87 19.14
CA GLU A 65 -13.79 19.18 20.40
C GLU A 65 -15.28 18.97 20.68
N ASP A 66 -16.17 19.72 20.03
CA ASP A 66 -17.62 19.63 20.18
C ASP A 66 -18.25 18.61 19.20
N ALA A 67 -17.44 17.99 18.33
CA ALA A 67 -17.94 17.03 17.36
C ALA A 67 -18.50 15.77 18.07
N PRO A 68 -19.67 15.23 17.66
CA PRO A 68 -20.30 14.08 18.30
C PRO A 68 -19.44 12.80 18.36
N SER A 69 -18.42 12.71 17.51
CA SER A 69 -17.50 11.59 17.40
C SER A 69 -16.13 11.86 18.02
N TYR A 70 -15.90 13.04 18.61
CA TYR A 70 -14.60 13.35 19.21
C TYR A 70 -14.44 12.64 20.55
N THR A 71 -13.30 11.96 20.70
CA THR A 71 -12.85 11.40 21.98
C THR A 71 -11.51 12.06 22.30
N PRO A 72 -11.39 12.77 23.44
CA PRO A 72 -10.12 13.38 23.86
C PRO A 72 -9.00 12.34 23.94
N PRO A 73 -7.76 12.66 23.52
CA PRO A 73 -6.63 11.76 23.68
C PRO A 73 -6.34 11.54 25.17
N GLU A 74 -5.92 10.32 25.53
CA GLU A 74 -5.50 10.01 26.90
C GLU A 74 -4.29 10.87 27.27
N SER A 75 -4.31 11.52 28.44
CA SER A 75 -3.17 12.28 28.93
C SER A 75 -2.02 11.32 29.24
N GLU A 76 -0.90 11.50 28.56
CA GLU A 76 0.35 10.86 28.92
C GLU A 76 0.86 11.45 30.24
N THR A 77 0.42 10.86 31.35
CA THR A 77 1.07 11.04 32.65
C THR A 77 2.49 10.52 32.52
N GLU A 78 3.46 11.43 32.59
CA GLU A 78 4.85 11.11 32.90
C GLU A 78 4.87 10.08 34.02
N THR A 79 5.21 8.83 33.68
CA THR A 79 5.51 7.79 34.66
C THR A 79 6.96 7.43 34.45
N ASP A 80 7.84 8.29 34.93
CA ASP A 80 9.16 7.90 35.37
C ASP A 80 9.06 7.62 36.87
N ASP A 81 8.32 6.56 37.24
CA ASP A 81 8.52 5.88 38.53
C ASP A 81 8.09 4.42 38.43
N MET A 82 8.97 3.56 38.93
CA MET A 82 8.85 2.12 38.93
C MET A 82 7.75 1.69 39.91
N THR A 83 6.67 1.09 39.43
CA THR A 83 5.97 0.07 40.23
C THR A 83 5.32 -0.98 39.33
N GLU A 84 6.03 -2.09 39.23
CA GLU A 84 5.53 -3.39 38.81
C GLU A 84 4.31 -3.75 39.67
N THR A 85 3.11 -3.72 39.08
CA THR A 85 1.99 -4.55 39.55
C THR A 85 1.47 -5.37 38.38
N GLU A 86 2.05 -6.56 38.32
CA GLU A 86 1.60 -7.75 37.61
C GLU A 86 0.06 -7.89 37.66
N THR A 87 -0.61 -7.72 36.52
CA THR A 87 -1.87 -8.44 36.24
C THR A 87 -1.66 -9.18 34.93
N LYS A 88 -1.27 -10.43 35.13
CA LYS A 88 -1.06 -11.45 34.12
C LYS A 88 -2.41 -11.78 33.47
N ASP A 89 -2.61 -11.39 32.22
CA ASP A 89 -3.62 -12.02 31.37
C ASP A 89 -2.97 -12.46 30.06
N ASP A 90 -2.81 -13.77 29.96
CA ASP A 90 -2.02 -14.50 29.00
C ASP A 90 -2.81 -14.64 27.69
N THR A 91 -2.84 -13.62 26.84
CA THR A 91 -3.23 -13.81 25.43
C THR A 91 -2.09 -13.46 24.49
N GLN A 92 -1.23 -14.46 24.32
CA GLN A 92 -0.05 -14.47 23.46
C GLN A 92 -0.46 -14.43 21.98
N PHE A 93 -0.62 -13.24 21.39
CA PHE A 93 -0.50 -13.08 19.93
C PHE A 93 0.95 -12.72 19.58
N HIS A 94 1.76 -13.74 19.37
CA HIS A 94 3.07 -13.61 18.75
C HIS A 94 2.89 -13.07 17.32
N ASN A 95 3.28 -11.81 17.09
CA ASN A 95 3.70 -11.39 15.76
C ASN A 95 5.23 -11.17 15.78
N PRO A 96 6.03 -12.01 15.12
CA PRO A 96 7.47 -11.79 15.09
C PRO A 96 7.77 -10.51 14.30
N LYS A 97 8.43 -9.56 14.96
CA LYS A 97 9.03 -8.37 14.37
C LYS A 97 10.02 -8.80 13.27
N PRO A 98 9.91 -8.32 12.01
CA PRO A 98 10.99 -8.51 11.06
C PRO A 98 12.21 -7.72 11.56
N ALA A 99 13.34 -8.42 11.67
CA ALA A 99 14.61 -7.87 12.11
C ALA A 99 15.00 -6.66 11.24
N ARG A 100 14.99 -5.47 11.84
CA ARG A 100 15.63 -4.28 11.27
C ARG A 100 17.13 -4.43 11.51
N GLY A 101 17.82 -5.06 10.56
CA GLY A 101 19.27 -5.12 10.53
C GLY A 101 19.85 -3.72 10.43
N GLY A 102 20.22 -3.15 11.57
CA GLY A 102 21.28 -2.16 11.64
C GLY A 102 22.60 -2.92 11.78
N GLN A 103 23.47 -2.80 10.79
CA GLN A 103 24.91 -2.93 11.02
C GLN A 103 25.53 -1.57 10.77
N ASP A 104 25.94 -0.99 11.88
CA ASP A 104 26.80 0.16 11.97
C ASP A 104 28.22 -0.18 11.49
N GLN A 105 28.95 0.88 11.09
CA GLN A 105 30.40 1.05 11.19
C GLN A 105 31.31 0.26 10.23
N ASN A 106 31.90 0.98 9.25
CA ASN A 106 33.28 1.50 9.39
C ASN A 106 33.51 2.69 8.45
#